data_AF-A0A961LHN9-F1
#
_entry.id   AF-A0A961LHN9-F1
#
_cell.length_a   1.000
_cell.length_b   1.000
_cell.length_c   1.000
_cell.angle_alpha   90.00
_cell.angle_beta   90.00
_cell.angle_gamma   90.00
#
_symmetry.space_group_name_H-M   'P 1'
#
loop_
_entity.id
_entity.type
_entity.pdbx_description
1 polymer ?
#
loop_
_entity_poly.entity_id
_entity_poly.type
_entity_poly.pdbx_seq_one_letter_code
_entity_poly.pdbx_strand_id
1 'polypeptide(L)'
;MIRFFLLLVIGGLAAAIGYPLIVENLSGSEIGAIRLYERGKGFSPATVSLSAAEAPVRLAVTMQALPGRVLSSARTQLVLQVTGPAGVRDDKVITFAPSNPSGDRGTGDVAEAFQAGAGLIHPANTGDWRFALVPAGREDITMQSASLVLRANAGEWDERAQPWGFAAAGIGIVGTFLSLRRRFSRARQDKQPRKWGR
;
A
#
# COMPACT_ATOMS: atom_id res chain seq x y z
N MET A 1 4.63 23.80 26.09
CA MET A 1 5.60 23.70 24.98
C MET A 1 5.93 22.26 24.59
N ILE A 2 6.31 21.36 25.50
CA ILE A 2 6.69 19.98 25.10
C ILE A 2 5.58 19.19 24.39
N ARG A 3 4.32 19.36 24.82
CA ARG A 3 3.14 18.73 24.19
C ARG A 3 2.96 19.14 22.72
N PHE A 4 3.34 20.37 22.36
CA PHE A 4 3.27 20.85 20.99
C PHE A 4 4.27 20.14 20.08
N PHE A 5 5.54 20.01 20.52
CA PHE A 5 6.56 19.29 19.76
C PHE A 5 6.26 17.80 19.65
N LEU A 6 5.67 17.20 20.70
CA LEU A 6 5.25 15.81 20.67
C LEU A 6 4.12 15.55 19.66
N LEU A 7 3.13 16.45 19.59
CA LEU A 7 2.09 16.42 18.55
C LEU A 7 2.68 16.60 17.16
N LEU A 8 3.74 17.38 17.02
CA LEU A 8 4.44 17.59 15.75
C LEU A 8 5.20 16.33 15.31
N VAL A 9 5.79 15.57 16.25
CA VAL A 9 6.39 14.24 15.97
C VAL A 9 5.33 13.24 15.53
N ILE A 10 4.23 13.14 16.28
CA ILE A 10 3.14 12.20 15.98
C ILE A 10 2.48 12.56 14.65
N GLY A 11 2.16 13.83 14.43
CA GLY A 11 1.59 14.31 13.18
C GLY A 11 2.53 14.13 11.99
N GLY A 12 3.83 14.38 12.16
CA GLY A 12 4.85 14.15 11.13
C GLY A 12 4.99 12.67 10.75
N LEU A 13 5.02 11.77 11.73
CA LEU A 13 5.05 10.32 11.48
C LEU A 13 3.74 9.81 10.87
N ALA A 14 2.59 10.30 11.33
CA ALA A 14 1.30 9.98 10.74
C ALA A 14 1.23 10.43 9.27
N ALA A 15 1.78 11.59 8.93
CA ALA A 15 1.86 12.06 7.54
C ALA A 15 2.90 11.30 6.71
N ALA A 16 4.04 10.90 7.29
CA ALA A 16 5.12 10.22 6.57
C ALA A 16 4.86 8.72 6.34
N ILE A 17 4.12 8.07 7.25
CA ILE A 17 3.91 6.61 7.26
C ILE A 17 2.42 6.26 7.14
N GLY A 18 1.55 6.95 7.88
CA GLY A 18 0.12 6.65 7.93
C GLY A 18 -0.66 7.10 6.69
N TYR A 19 -0.46 8.34 6.25
CA TYR A 19 -1.03 8.89 5.02
C TYR A 19 -0.83 7.98 3.80
N PRO A 20 0.39 7.46 3.55
CA PRO A 20 0.61 6.43 2.54
C PRO A 20 -0.36 5.25 2.57
N LEU A 21 -0.44 4.59 3.71
CA LEU A 21 -1.11 3.32 3.89
C LEU A 21 -2.62 3.49 3.82
N ILE A 22 -3.12 4.62 4.32
CA ILE A 22 -4.54 4.98 4.30
C ILE A 22 -4.99 5.30 2.88
N VAL A 23 -4.24 6.16 2.18
CA VAL A 23 -4.56 6.53 0.80
C VAL A 23 -4.45 5.32 -0.11
N GLU A 24 -3.49 4.42 0.10
CA GLU A 24 -3.36 3.23 -0.73
C GLU A 24 -4.44 2.16 -0.55
N ASN A 25 -4.97 2.00 0.67
CA ASN A 25 -5.89 0.89 0.98
C ASN A 25 -7.37 1.28 1.01
N LEU A 26 -7.69 2.54 1.36
CA LEU A 26 -9.06 3.00 1.61
C LEU A 26 -9.64 3.90 0.51
N SER A 27 -8.86 4.19 -0.54
CA SER A 27 -9.30 5.07 -1.61
C SER A 27 -9.85 4.31 -2.82
N GLY A 28 -10.81 4.94 -3.48
CA GLY A 28 -11.41 4.48 -4.73
C GLY A 28 -12.65 3.60 -4.56
N SER A 29 -13.53 3.65 -5.56
CA SER A 29 -14.71 2.80 -5.66
C SER A 29 -14.39 1.57 -6.51
N GLU A 30 -14.78 0.39 -6.05
CA GLU A 30 -14.63 -0.83 -6.85
C GLU A 30 -15.50 -0.75 -8.10
N ILE A 31 -14.87 -0.85 -9.28
CA ILE A 31 -15.53 -0.92 -10.58
C ILE A 31 -16.01 -2.36 -10.82
N GLY A 32 -15.19 -3.33 -10.40
CA GLY A 32 -15.52 -4.74 -10.44
C GLY A 32 -14.31 -5.67 -10.28
N ALA A 33 -14.61 -6.96 -10.17
CA ALA A 33 -13.65 -8.05 -10.09
C ALA A 33 -13.81 -9.00 -11.28
N ILE A 34 -12.71 -9.27 -11.98
CA ILE A 34 -12.69 -10.04 -13.22
C ILE A 34 -11.77 -11.23 -13.06
N ARG A 35 -12.26 -12.41 -13.41
CA ARG A 35 -11.47 -13.64 -13.34
C ARG A 35 -10.48 -13.69 -14.51
N LEU A 36 -9.18 -13.65 -14.22
CA LEU A 36 -8.12 -13.79 -15.23
C LEU A 36 -7.52 -15.20 -15.28
N TYR A 37 -7.70 -15.98 -14.22
CA TYR A 37 -7.27 -17.37 -14.15
C TYR A 37 -8.26 -18.22 -13.36
N GLU A 38 -8.57 -19.40 -13.88
CA GLU A 38 -9.36 -20.42 -13.21
C GLU A 38 -8.77 -21.79 -13.50
N ARG A 39 -8.50 -22.57 -12.44
CA ARG A 39 -8.00 -23.93 -12.58
C ARG A 39 -9.01 -24.78 -13.36
N GLY A 40 -8.58 -25.29 -14.51
CA GLY A 40 -9.43 -26.02 -15.46
C GLY A 40 -9.75 -25.26 -16.74
N LYS A 41 -9.86 -23.92 -16.69
CA LYS A 41 -9.98 -23.05 -17.88
C LYS A 41 -8.65 -22.42 -18.31
N GLY A 42 -7.70 -22.27 -17.38
CA GLY A 42 -6.42 -21.61 -17.65
C GLY A 42 -6.51 -20.08 -17.58
N PHE A 43 -5.56 -19.41 -18.24
CA PHE A 43 -5.49 -17.95 -18.30
C PHE A 43 -6.46 -17.40 -19.34
N SER A 44 -7.35 -16.50 -18.92
CA SER A 44 -8.31 -15.84 -19.79
C SER A 44 -8.08 -14.33 -19.74
N PRO A 45 -7.65 -13.71 -20.86
CA PRO A 45 -7.51 -12.26 -20.92
C PRO A 45 -8.90 -11.62 -20.91
N ALA A 46 -9.04 -10.51 -20.20
CA ALA A 46 -10.28 -9.75 -20.12
C ALA A 46 -10.11 -8.36 -20.73
N THR A 47 -11.18 -7.85 -21.33
CA THR A 47 -11.26 -6.49 -21.85
C THR A 47 -12.29 -5.70 -21.05
N VAL A 48 -11.93 -4.50 -20.64
CA VAL A 48 -12.78 -3.60 -19.84
C VAL A 48 -12.72 -2.22 -20.46
N SER A 49 -13.89 -1.63 -20.72
CA SER A 49 -13.98 -0.24 -21.14
C SER A 49 -13.77 0.65 -19.92
N LEU A 50 -12.67 1.41 -19.91
CA LEU A 50 -12.37 2.39 -18.87
C LEU A 50 -12.46 3.79 -19.45
N SER A 51 -12.95 4.72 -18.65
CA SER A 51 -13.12 6.13 -19.00
C SER A 51 -12.11 7.03 -18.29
N ALA A 52 -11.88 8.22 -18.84
CA ALA A 52 -11.04 9.22 -18.17
C ALA A 52 -11.61 9.71 -16.84
N ALA A 53 -12.92 9.59 -16.64
CA ALA A 53 -13.61 9.96 -15.40
C ALA A 53 -13.33 8.98 -14.24
N GLU A 54 -12.83 7.78 -14.54
CA GLU A 54 -12.48 6.77 -13.53
C GLU A 54 -11.00 6.86 -13.11
N ALA A 55 -10.23 7.74 -13.76
CA ALA A 55 -8.82 7.93 -13.49
C ALA A 55 -8.60 8.58 -12.11
N PRO A 56 -7.57 8.15 -11.36
CA PRO A 56 -6.69 7.03 -11.66
C PRO A 56 -7.31 5.68 -11.24
N VAL A 57 -7.07 4.63 -12.03
CA VAL A 57 -7.58 3.27 -11.76
C VAL A 57 -6.50 2.43 -11.11
N ARG A 58 -6.76 1.93 -9.90
CA ARG A 58 -5.88 1.03 -9.17
C ARG A 58 -6.17 -0.42 -9.54
N LEU A 59 -5.10 -1.14 -9.84
CA LEU A 59 -5.12 -2.55 -10.22
C LEU A 59 -4.66 -3.39 -9.04
N ALA A 60 -5.47 -4.36 -8.60
CA ALA A 60 -5.08 -5.32 -7.58
C ALA A 60 -5.44 -6.74 -8.02
N VAL A 61 -4.54 -7.70 -7.83
CA VAL A 61 -4.81 -9.11 -8.14
C VAL A 61 -5.02 -9.87 -6.85
N THR A 62 -6.17 -10.52 -6.74
CA THR A 62 -6.50 -11.45 -5.67
C THR A 62 -6.34 -12.87 -6.19
N MET A 63 -5.46 -13.63 -5.56
CA MET A 63 -5.16 -15.02 -5.90
C MET A 63 -5.64 -15.93 -4.78
N GLN A 64 -6.27 -17.04 -5.14
CA GLN A 64 -6.61 -18.12 -4.21
C GLN A 64 -5.64 -19.27 -4.40
N ALA A 65 -4.91 -19.60 -3.34
CA ALA A 65 -4.05 -20.77 -3.30
C ALA A 65 -4.88 -22.06 -3.10
N LEU A 66 -4.28 -23.21 -3.38
CA LEU A 66 -4.91 -24.49 -3.09
C LEU A 66 -4.95 -24.77 -1.58
N PRO A 67 -6.01 -25.44 -1.08
CA PRO A 67 -6.07 -25.92 0.30
C PRO A 67 -4.83 -26.74 0.65
N GLY A 68 -4.20 -26.46 1.81
CA GLY A 68 -3.05 -27.20 2.31
C GLY A 68 -1.69 -26.86 1.68
N ARG A 69 -1.59 -25.84 0.81
CA ARG A 69 -0.30 -25.39 0.25
C ARG A 69 0.04 -23.97 0.69
N VAL A 70 1.15 -23.82 1.39
CA VAL A 70 1.72 -22.51 1.75
C VAL A 70 2.47 -21.95 0.54
N LEU A 71 2.15 -20.73 0.12
CA LEU A 71 2.94 -20.03 -0.89
C LEU A 71 4.29 -19.63 -0.29
N SER A 72 5.38 -19.99 -0.96
CA SER A 72 6.70 -19.45 -0.62
C SER A 72 6.83 -18.05 -1.23
N SER A 73 6.95 -17.02 -0.38
CA SER A 73 7.05 -15.58 -0.70
C SER A 73 7.96 -15.23 -1.88
N ALA A 74 9.02 -16.03 -2.05
CA ALA A 74 10.10 -15.74 -2.97
C ALA A 74 9.83 -16.22 -4.41
N ARG A 75 8.74 -16.96 -4.65
CA ARG A 75 8.61 -17.80 -5.86
C ARG A 75 7.31 -17.66 -6.65
N THR A 76 6.34 -16.89 -6.16
CA THR A 76 5.09 -16.66 -6.90
C THR A 76 5.07 -15.25 -7.48
N GLN A 77 5.68 -15.10 -8.64
CA GLN A 77 5.64 -13.88 -9.43
C GLN A 77 4.70 -14.06 -10.62
N LEU A 78 3.78 -13.11 -10.80
CA LEU A 78 2.90 -13.05 -11.96
C LEU A 78 3.16 -11.73 -12.69
N VAL A 79 3.08 -11.73 -14.01
CA VAL A 79 3.08 -10.52 -14.82
C VAL A 79 1.66 -10.21 -15.24
N LEU A 80 1.16 -9.04 -14.85
CA LEU A 80 -0.06 -8.47 -15.39
C LEU A 80 0.30 -7.61 -16.59
N GLN A 81 -0.08 -8.07 -17.77
CA GLN A 81 0.03 -7.32 -19.01
C GLN A 81 -1.20 -6.44 -19.15
N VAL A 82 -0.97 -5.14 -19.27
CA VAL A 82 -2.01 -4.13 -19.46
C VAL A 82 -1.82 -3.53 -20.84
N THR A 83 -2.81 -3.66 -21.71
CA THR A 83 -2.79 -3.05 -23.04
C THR A 83 -3.89 -2.00 -23.14
N GLY A 84 -3.48 -0.75 -23.33
CA GLY A 84 -4.40 0.36 -23.51
C GLY A 84 -4.99 0.43 -24.91
N PRO A 85 -6.00 1.30 -25.11
CA PRO A 85 -6.72 1.42 -26.39
C PRO A 85 -5.83 1.88 -27.56
N ALA A 86 -4.73 2.58 -27.27
CA ALA A 86 -3.73 2.96 -28.28
C ALA A 86 -2.75 1.82 -28.63
N GLY A 87 -2.95 0.60 -28.10
CA GLY A 87 -2.06 -0.53 -28.29
C GLY A 87 -0.79 -0.49 -27.44
N VAL A 88 -0.63 0.52 -26.58
CA VAL A 88 0.50 0.61 -25.65
C VAL A 88 0.37 -0.49 -24.61
N ARG A 89 1.40 -1.32 -24.49
CA ARG A 89 1.48 -2.41 -23.53
C ARG A 89 2.42 -2.05 -22.39
N ASP A 90 1.93 -2.23 -21.17
CA ASP A 90 2.68 -2.08 -19.93
C ASP A 90 2.63 -3.41 -19.16
N ASP A 91 3.80 -3.91 -18.77
CA ASP A 91 3.96 -5.20 -18.10
C ASP A 91 4.29 -4.95 -16.63
N LYS A 92 3.36 -5.28 -15.74
CA LYS A 92 3.48 -5.03 -14.31
C LYS A 92 3.78 -6.33 -13.58
N VAL A 93 4.96 -6.41 -12.96
CA VAL A 93 5.38 -7.57 -12.18
C VAL A 93 4.75 -7.52 -10.80
N ILE A 94 4.04 -8.59 -10.44
CA ILE A 94 3.29 -8.74 -9.19
C ILE A 94 3.98 -9.82 -8.37
N THR A 95 4.37 -9.47 -7.14
CA THR A 95 4.93 -10.41 -6.17
C THR A 95 3.94 -10.63 -5.04
N PHE A 96 3.58 -11.89 -4.79
CA PHE A 96 2.72 -12.25 -3.67
C PHE A 96 3.56 -12.54 -2.42
N ALA A 97 3.48 -11.65 -1.44
CA ALA A 97 4.08 -11.86 -0.13
C ALA A 97 3.08 -12.57 0.81
N PRO A 98 3.50 -13.54 1.65
CA PRO A 98 2.63 -14.26 2.56
C PRO A 98 2.08 -13.39 3.70
N SER A 99 2.50 -12.12 3.79
CA SER A 99 1.99 -11.15 4.77
C SER A 99 0.69 -10.45 4.34
N ASN A 100 0.18 -10.71 3.14
CA ASN A 100 -1.07 -10.09 2.64
C ASN A 100 -2.23 -11.11 2.51
N PRO A 101 -2.57 -11.90 3.55
CA PRO A 101 -3.80 -12.68 3.53
C PRO A 101 -4.98 -11.70 3.62
N SER A 102 -5.79 -11.65 2.56
CA SER A 102 -7.06 -10.94 2.55
C SER A 102 -8.12 -11.86 3.16
N GLY A 103 -8.11 -12.06 4.47
CA GLY A 103 -9.05 -12.97 5.12
C GLY A 103 -8.96 -13.00 6.64
N ASP A 104 -10.13 -12.90 7.26
CA ASP A 104 -10.38 -13.05 8.70
C ASP A 104 -9.82 -14.40 9.19
N ARG A 105 -9.06 -14.38 10.29
CA ARG A 105 -8.45 -15.59 10.86
C ARG A 105 -9.56 -16.45 11.50
N GLY A 106 -10.18 -17.29 10.70
CA GLY A 106 -11.15 -18.28 11.16
C GLY A 106 -10.83 -19.66 10.60
N THR A 107 -10.22 -20.51 11.43
CA THR A 107 -10.34 -21.98 11.37
C THR A 107 -9.98 -22.70 10.05
N GLY A 108 -8.73 -23.19 9.97
CA GLY A 108 -8.42 -24.57 9.63
C GLY A 108 -8.48 -25.07 8.18
N ASP A 109 -9.37 -24.58 7.32
CA ASP A 109 -9.64 -25.23 6.00
C ASP A 109 -9.95 -24.27 4.84
N VAL A 110 -9.76 -22.96 5.04
CA VAL A 110 -10.10 -21.94 4.03
C VAL A 110 -8.91 -21.72 3.08
N ALA A 111 -9.15 -21.84 1.78
CA ALA A 111 -8.18 -21.48 0.74
C ALA A 111 -7.61 -20.08 1.01
N GLU A 112 -6.30 -20.00 1.20
CA GLU A 112 -5.65 -18.74 1.57
C GLU A 112 -5.70 -17.78 0.37
N ALA A 113 -6.38 -16.65 0.57
CA ALA A 113 -6.53 -15.61 -0.43
C ALA A 113 -5.42 -14.56 -0.24
N PHE A 114 -4.60 -14.37 -1.26
CA PHE A 114 -3.50 -13.42 -1.27
C PHE A 114 -3.82 -12.26 -2.21
N GLN A 115 -3.63 -11.04 -1.75
CA GLN A 115 -3.82 -9.85 -2.58
C GLN A 115 -2.51 -9.11 -2.79
N ALA A 116 -2.25 -8.75 -4.04
CA ALA A 116 -1.09 -7.98 -4.43
C ALA A 116 -1.50 -6.81 -5.33
N GLY A 117 -1.00 -5.61 -5.02
CA GLY A 117 -1.21 -4.43 -5.84
C GLY A 117 -0.35 -4.51 -7.11
N ALA A 118 -0.97 -4.21 -8.25
CA ALA A 118 -0.30 -4.10 -9.53
C ALA A 118 -0.09 -2.63 -9.93
N GLY A 119 -0.31 -1.67 -9.03
CA GLY A 119 -0.10 -0.24 -9.30
C GLY A 119 -1.32 0.47 -9.92
N LEU A 120 -1.06 1.61 -10.55
CA LEU A 120 -2.07 2.54 -11.07
C LEU A 120 -1.97 2.65 -12.60
N ILE A 121 -3.10 2.99 -13.22
CA ILE A 121 -3.19 3.41 -14.62
C ILE A 121 -4.03 4.68 -14.75
N HIS A 122 -3.72 5.49 -15.77
CA HIS A 122 -4.41 6.75 -16.06
C HIS A 122 -5.05 6.69 -17.44
N PRO A 123 -6.31 6.24 -17.53
CA PRO A 123 -7.06 6.37 -18.77
C PRO A 123 -7.17 7.86 -19.15
N ALA A 124 -6.53 8.26 -20.25
CA ALA A 124 -6.64 9.64 -20.75
C ALA A 124 -7.91 9.85 -21.59
N ASN A 125 -8.40 8.77 -22.21
CA ASN A 125 -9.61 8.75 -23.02
C ASN A 125 -10.41 7.48 -22.70
N THR A 126 -11.71 7.53 -22.96
CA THR A 126 -12.55 6.33 -22.89
C THR A 126 -12.14 5.33 -23.96
N GLY A 127 -11.92 4.09 -23.56
CA GLY A 127 -11.58 3.02 -24.49
C GLY A 127 -11.39 1.67 -23.82
N ASP A 128 -11.17 0.66 -24.64
CA ASP A 128 -11.04 -0.72 -24.21
C ASP A 128 -9.61 -1.01 -23.74
N TRP A 129 -9.50 -1.43 -22.49
CA TRP A 129 -8.25 -1.87 -21.88
C TRP A 129 -8.27 -3.39 -21.74
N ARG A 130 -7.22 -4.04 -22.23
CA ARG A 130 -7.05 -5.49 -22.16
C ARG A 130 -6.07 -5.85 -21.05
N PHE A 131 -6.49 -6.78 -20.19
CA PHE A 131 -5.71 -7.30 -19.07
C PHE A 131 -5.46 -8.78 -19.28
N ALA A 132 -4.19 -9.20 -19.19
CA ALA A 132 -3.81 -10.60 -19.27
C ALA A 132 -2.82 -10.93 -18.16
N LEU A 133 -3.04 -12.06 -17.49
CA LEU A 133 -2.13 -12.55 -16.45
C LEU A 133 -1.25 -13.64 -17.04
N VAL A 134 0.06 -13.54 -16.82
CA VAL A 134 1.06 -14.48 -17.34
C VAL A 134 2.01 -14.87 -16.21
N PRO A 135 2.37 -16.17 -16.06
CA PRO A 135 3.32 -16.58 -15.04
C PRO A 135 4.71 -16.01 -15.31
N ALA A 136 5.35 -15.42 -14.30
CA ALA A 136 6.72 -14.93 -14.40
C ALA A 136 7.70 -16.07 -14.05
N GLY A 137 8.09 -16.86 -15.03
CA GLY A 137 9.12 -17.91 -14.88
C GLY A 137 8.62 -19.35 -15.00
N ARG A 138 9.44 -20.30 -14.52
CA ARG A 138 9.30 -21.75 -14.75
C ARG A 138 8.66 -22.55 -13.62
N GLU A 139 8.31 -21.93 -12.49
CA GLU A 139 7.79 -22.67 -11.33
C GLU A 139 6.27 -22.81 -11.37
N ASP A 140 5.78 -23.99 -11.00
CA ASP A 140 4.36 -24.34 -10.94
C ASP A 140 3.64 -23.56 -9.83
N ILE A 141 3.19 -22.35 -10.17
CA ILE A 141 2.32 -21.57 -9.31
C ILE A 141 1.02 -22.36 -9.15
N THR A 142 0.87 -22.98 -7.99
CA THR A 142 -0.25 -23.89 -7.70
C THR A 142 -1.42 -23.07 -7.18
N MET A 143 -2.11 -22.39 -8.09
CA MET A 143 -3.26 -21.52 -7.80
C MET A 143 -4.58 -22.19 -8.21
N GLN A 144 -5.66 -21.83 -7.49
CA GLN A 144 -7.03 -22.23 -7.79
C GLN A 144 -7.70 -21.21 -8.70
N SER A 145 -7.57 -19.92 -8.37
CA SER A 145 -8.12 -18.82 -9.15
C SER A 145 -7.29 -17.55 -8.98
N ALA A 146 -7.30 -16.68 -9.97
CA ALA A 146 -6.80 -15.31 -9.85
C ALA A 146 -7.79 -14.32 -10.47
N SER A 147 -8.13 -13.29 -9.71
CA SER A 147 -9.10 -12.26 -10.09
C SER A 147 -8.44 -10.88 -10.03
N LEU A 148 -8.58 -10.10 -11.08
CA LEU A 148 -8.19 -8.69 -11.12
C LEU A 148 -9.34 -7.85 -10.58
N VAL A 149 -9.05 -7.04 -9.57
CA VAL A 149 -9.96 -6.04 -9.00
C VAL A 149 -9.52 -4.67 -9.50
N LEU A 150 -10.48 -3.94 -10.07
CA LEU A 150 -10.29 -2.58 -10.57
C LEU A 150 -10.97 -1.60 -9.62
N ARG A 151 -10.25 -0.58 -9.17
CA ARG A 151 -10.80 0.50 -8.34
C ARG A 151 -10.61 1.85 -9.01
N ALA A 152 -11.70 2.52 -9.34
CA ALA A 152 -11.70 3.88 -9.91
C ALA A 152 -11.42 4.92 -8.84
N ASN A 153 -10.98 6.11 -9.26
CA ASN A 153 -10.74 7.25 -8.38
C ASN A 153 -9.83 6.90 -7.21
N ALA A 154 -8.82 6.06 -7.48
CA ALA A 154 -7.86 5.71 -6.47
C ALA A 154 -7.10 6.98 -6.04
N GLY A 155 -6.86 7.09 -4.75
CA GLY A 155 -6.02 8.14 -4.23
C GLY A 155 -4.59 7.89 -4.72
N GLU A 156 -4.03 8.91 -5.36
CA GLU A 156 -2.60 9.04 -5.51
C GLU A 156 -2.07 9.77 -4.30
N TRP A 157 -1.12 9.13 -3.63
CA TRP A 157 -0.35 9.82 -2.63
C TRP A 157 0.47 10.92 -3.36
N ASP A 158 0.77 12.02 -2.69
CA ASP A 158 1.76 12.99 -3.19
C ASP A 158 3.13 12.60 -2.62
N GLU A 159 4.08 12.23 -3.47
CA GLU A 159 5.47 11.89 -3.10
C GLU A 159 6.19 13.00 -2.33
N ARG A 160 5.70 14.23 -2.45
CA ARG A 160 6.27 15.37 -1.72
C ARG A 160 5.83 15.41 -0.27
N ALA A 161 4.70 14.78 0.09
CA ALA A 161 4.19 14.80 1.46
C ALA A 161 5.10 14.04 2.45
N GLN A 162 5.75 12.95 2.00
CA GLN A 162 6.58 12.12 2.86
C GLN A 162 7.87 12.84 3.34
N PRO A 163 8.67 13.50 2.48
CA PRO A 163 9.81 14.31 2.92
C PRO A 163 9.42 15.39 3.93
N TRP A 164 8.29 16.07 3.71
CA TRP A 164 7.79 17.09 4.65
C TRP A 164 7.32 16.49 5.98
N GLY A 165 6.69 15.31 5.94
CA GLY A 165 6.32 14.55 7.14
C GLY A 165 7.54 14.17 7.99
N PHE A 166 8.61 13.68 7.36
CA PHE A 166 9.87 13.40 8.05
C PHE A 166 10.56 14.67 8.56
N ALA A 167 10.56 15.75 7.79
CA ALA A 167 11.12 17.04 8.22
C ALA A 167 10.38 17.57 9.46
N ALA A 168 9.06 17.52 9.46
CA ALA A 168 8.24 17.85 10.63
C ALA A 168 8.58 16.95 11.81
N ALA A 169 8.62 15.62 11.64
CA ALA A 169 9.00 14.70 12.71
C ALA A 169 10.39 15.04 13.30
N GLY A 170 11.38 15.35 12.45
CA GLY A 170 12.71 15.77 12.86
C GLY A 170 12.70 17.05 13.70
N ILE A 171 11.99 18.09 13.26
CA ILE A 171 11.83 19.35 14.01
C ILE A 171 11.17 19.09 15.37
N GLY A 172 10.14 18.23 15.39
CA GLY A 172 9.46 17.82 16.61
C GLY A 172 10.39 17.11 17.59
N ILE A 173 11.25 16.21 17.11
CA ILE A 173 12.24 15.50 17.94
C ILE A 173 13.23 16.49 18.55
N VAL A 174 13.84 17.35 17.74
CA VAL A 174 14.82 18.35 18.22
C VAL A 174 14.19 19.30 19.23
N GLY A 175 12.98 19.81 18.96
CA GLY A 175 12.25 20.67 19.89
C GLY A 175 11.88 19.97 21.20
N THR A 176 11.55 18.68 21.15
CA THR A 176 11.27 17.86 22.34
C THR A 176 12.54 17.70 23.18
N PHE A 177 13.67 17.35 22.59
CA PHE A 177 14.96 17.23 23.30
C PHE A 177 15.42 18.56 23.91
N LEU A 178 15.31 19.67 23.17
CA LEU A 178 15.68 21.00 23.68
C LEU A 178 14.77 21.46 24.83
N SER A 179 13.47 21.15 24.76
CA SER A 179 12.53 21.51 25.82
C SER A 179 12.74 20.69 27.10
N LEU A 180 13.10 19.41 26.98
CA LEU A 180 13.54 18.58 28.10
C LEU A 180 14.81 19.16 28.73
N ARG A 181 15.85 19.45 27.92
CA ARG A 181 17.12 20.01 28.39
C ARG A 181 16.91 21.31 29.17
N ARG A 182 16.09 22.23 28.66
CA ARG A 182 15.77 23.51 29.35
C ARG A 182 15.01 23.30 30.66
N ARG A 183 14.14 22.29 30.75
CA ARG A 183 13.40 21.97 31.98
C ARG A 183 14.35 21.47 33.08
N PHE A 184 15.33 20.63 32.72
CA PHE A 184 16.37 20.18 33.65
C PHE A 184 17.31 21.33 34.08
N SER A 185 17.63 22.27 33.19
CA SER A 185 18.44 23.45 33.52
C SER A 185 17.72 24.42 34.48
N ARG A 186 16.43 24.69 34.28
CA ARG A 186 15.64 25.55 35.18
C ARG A 186 15.44 24.92 36.56
N ALA A 187 15.22 23.60 36.61
CA ALA A 187 15.11 22.86 37.87
C ALA A 187 16.40 22.88 38.72
N ARG A 188 17.58 23.04 38.09
CA ARG A 188 18.84 23.26 38.80
C ARG A 188 19.00 24.69 39.31
N GLN A 189 18.39 25.67 38.64
CA GLN A 189 18.52 27.08 38.98
C GLN A 189 17.61 27.47 40.16
N ASP A 190 16.45 26.84 40.31
CA ASP A 190 15.58 26.96 41.50
C ASP A 190 16.18 26.30 42.77
N LYS A 191 17.31 25.58 42.64
CA LYS A 191 18.11 25.07 43.76
C LYS A 191 19.33 25.95 44.06
N GLN A 192 19.25 27.26 43.87
CA GLN A 192 20.20 28.14 44.55
C GLN A 192 19.92 28.06 46.07
N PRO A 193 20.88 27.58 46.90
CA PRO A 193 20.66 27.55 48.34
C PRO A 193 20.41 28.99 48.81
N ARG A 194 19.26 29.23 49.47
CA ARG A 194 19.04 30.47 50.22
C ARG A 194 20.27 30.66 51.10
N LYS A 195 21.02 31.74 50.92
CA LYS A 195 22.17 32.03 51.77
C LYS A 195 21.61 32.39 53.14
N TRP A 196 21.74 31.47 54.10
CA TRP A 196 21.45 31.73 55.51
C TRP A 196 22.74 32.23 56.17
N GLY A 197 22.74 33.50 56.62
CA GLY A 197 23.75 34.10 57.51
C GLY A 197 25.09 34.45 56.84
N ARG A 198 25.78 35.53 57.24
CA ARG A 198 25.77 36.26 58.53
C ARG A 198 25.63 37.75 58.33
#